data_AF-A0A2M8P6Y0-F1
#
_entry.id   AF-A0A2M8P6Y0-F1
#
_cell.length_a   1.000
_cell.length_b   1.000
_cell.length_c   1.000
_cell.angle_alpha   90.00
_cell.angle_beta   90.00
_cell.angle_gamma   90.00
#
_symmetry.space_group_name_H-M   'P 1'
#
loop_
_entity.id
_entity.type
_entity.pdbx_description
1 polymer ?
#
loop_
_entity_poly.entity_id
_entity_poly.type
_entity_poly.pdbx_seq_one_letter_code
_entity_poly.pdbx_strand_id
1 'polypeptide(L)'
;MTSYELPIVNHDGLELWSQENGLHRTDGPAEVYPDGTENWWQNGKRHRTDGPAVIESNGSTIWYVDGERHRTDGPAMIMLNKTEFWLQNGRSHRANGPVVIYLDGSEFWYRRSKQYRADG
;
A
#
# COMPACT_ATOMS: atom_id res chain seq x y z
N MET A 1 -26.29 10.34 18.46
CA MET A 1 -25.30 9.76 19.40
C MET A 1 -24.37 8.92 18.55
N THR A 2 -23.20 9.43 18.22
CA THR A 2 -22.20 8.70 17.43
C THR A 2 -21.63 7.63 18.36
N SER A 3 -21.96 6.37 18.12
CA SER A 3 -21.35 5.24 18.82
C SER A 3 -19.89 5.20 18.42
N TYR A 4 -19.01 5.66 19.30
CA TYR A 4 -17.57 5.50 19.11
C TYR A 4 -17.27 4.00 19.18
N GLU A 5 -16.96 3.39 18.02
CA GLU A 5 -16.38 2.05 17.97
C GLU A 5 -14.99 2.13 18.61
N LEU A 6 -14.91 1.77 19.90
CA LEU A 6 -13.63 1.66 20.60
C LEU A 6 -12.82 0.52 19.99
N PRO A 7 -11.49 0.66 19.89
CA PRO A 7 -10.66 -0.43 19.45
C PRO A 7 -10.70 -1.60 20.43
N ILE A 8 -10.49 -2.80 19.90
CA ILE A 8 -10.05 -3.95 20.68
C ILE A 8 -8.54 -3.78 20.89
N VAL A 9 -8.12 -3.68 22.15
CA VAL A 9 -6.70 -3.55 22.50
C VAL A 9 -6.22 -4.85 23.16
N ASN A 10 -5.15 -5.45 22.63
CA ASN A 10 -4.57 -6.67 23.22
C ASN A 10 -3.47 -6.35 24.27
N HIS A 11 -2.93 -7.37 24.92
CA HIS A 11 -1.89 -7.20 25.95
C HIS A 11 -0.56 -6.62 25.43
N ASP A 12 -0.32 -6.68 24.13
CA ASP A 12 0.88 -6.12 23.49
C ASP A 12 0.70 -4.63 23.15
N GLY A 13 -0.53 -4.09 23.27
CA GLY A 13 -0.87 -2.72 22.88
C GLY A 13 -1.26 -2.58 21.40
N LEU A 14 -1.56 -3.67 20.70
CA LEU A 14 -2.14 -3.63 19.35
C LEU A 14 -3.59 -3.15 19.46
N GLU A 15 -3.94 -2.09 18.75
CA GLU A 15 -5.31 -1.56 18.65
C GLU A 15 -5.95 -1.99 17.33
N LEU A 16 -7.13 -2.59 17.40
CA LEU A 16 -7.87 -3.14 16.24
C LEU A 16 -9.29 -2.58 16.15
N TRP A 17 -9.67 -2.14 14.95
CA TRP A 17 -11.04 -1.81 14.57
C TRP A 17 -11.56 -2.84 13.56
N SER A 18 -12.70 -3.42 13.86
CA SER A 18 -13.28 -4.49 13.06
C SER A 18 -14.80 -4.41 13.04
N GLN A 19 -15.38 -4.85 11.95
CA GLN A 19 -16.81 -5.09 11.78
C GLN A 19 -17.04 -6.56 11.40
N GLU A 20 -18.29 -6.94 11.13
CA GLU A 20 -18.64 -8.34 10.77
C GLU A 20 -17.80 -8.91 9.61
N ASN A 21 -17.38 -8.05 8.67
CA ASN A 21 -16.59 -8.43 7.50
C ASN A 21 -15.06 -8.38 7.71
N GLY A 22 -14.60 -8.27 8.95
CA GLY A 22 -13.17 -8.19 9.31
C GLY A 22 -12.71 -6.77 9.64
N LEU A 23 -11.40 -6.52 9.53
CA LEU A 23 -10.80 -5.21 9.83
C LEU A 23 -11.44 -4.11 8.97
N HIS A 24 -11.92 -3.06 9.63
CA HIS A 24 -12.61 -1.96 8.97
C HIS A 24 -12.53 -0.70 9.82
N ARG A 25 -12.12 0.41 9.20
CA ARG A 25 -12.25 1.75 9.76
C ARG A 25 -12.21 2.80 8.62
N THR A 26 -13.07 3.82 8.69
CA THR A 26 -13.17 4.86 7.64
C THR A 26 -12.45 6.16 8.00
N ASP A 27 -12.21 6.41 9.29
CA ASP A 27 -11.68 7.67 9.82
C ASP A 27 -10.24 7.56 10.37
N GLY A 28 -9.60 6.40 10.21
CA GLY A 28 -8.27 6.14 10.71
C GLY A 28 -7.75 4.74 10.36
N PRO A 29 -6.55 4.37 10.82
CA PRO A 29 -6.04 3.01 10.69
C PRO A 29 -6.93 2.03 11.48
N ALA A 30 -7.22 0.89 10.86
CA ALA A 30 -7.98 -0.17 11.51
C ALA A 30 -7.09 -1.10 12.34
N GLU A 31 -5.77 -0.98 12.19
CA GLU A 31 -4.79 -1.73 12.97
C GLU A 31 -3.60 -0.81 13.26
N VAL A 32 -3.29 -0.64 14.54
CA VAL A 32 -2.21 0.24 15.05
C VAL A 32 -1.33 -0.55 16.00
N TYR A 33 -0.06 -0.67 15.67
CA TYR A 33 0.93 -1.37 16.46
C TYR A 33 1.64 -0.41 17.44
N PRO A 34 2.14 -0.92 18.58
CA PRO A 34 2.91 -0.13 19.55
C PRO A 34 4.20 0.49 18.99
N ASP A 35 4.75 -0.08 17.93
CA ASP A 35 5.95 0.45 17.27
C ASP A 35 5.65 1.66 16.37
N GLY A 36 4.37 2.02 16.21
CA GLY A 36 3.91 3.10 15.34
C GLY A 36 3.51 2.63 13.94
N THR A 37 3.51 1.32 13.66
CA THR A 37 3.01 0.80 12.38
C THR A 37 1.48 0.95 12.31
N GLU A 38 0.99 1.52 11.22
CA GLU A 38 -0.43 1.80 10.99
C GLU A 38 -0.92 1.17 9.68
N ASN A 39 -2.05 0.45 9.75
CA ASN A 39 -2.67 -0.20 8.60
C ASN A 39 -4.14 0.23 8.45
N TRP A 40 -4.50 0.70 7.25
CA TRP A 40 -5.86 1.06 6.87
C TRP A 40 -6.55 -0.10 6.18
N TRP A 41 -7.71 -0.47 6.71
CA TRP A 41 -8.53 -1.55 6.19
C TRP A 41 -9.97 -1.09 6.00
N GLN A 42 -10.57 -1.51 4.90
CA GLN A 42 -12.02 -1.41 4.67
C GLN A 42 -12.52 -2.78 4.21
N ASN A 43 -13.52 -3.31 4.91
CA ASN A 43 -14.16 -4.59 4.59
C ASN A 43 -13.16 -5.75 4.46
N GLY A 44 -12.20 -5.84 5.39
CA GLY A 44 -11.18 -6.89 5.41
C GLY A 44 -10.10 -6.76 4.34
N LYS A 45 -10.06 -5.66 3.59
CA LYS A 45 -9.02 -5.38 2.58
C LYS A 45 -8.25 -4.13 2.92
N ARG A 46 -6.93 -4.14 2.69
CA ARG A 46 -6.11 -2.91 2.78
C ARG A 46 -6.63 -1.90 1.76
N HIS A 47 -7.00 -0.72 2.22
CA HIS A 47 -7.63 0.28 1.37
C HIS A 47 -7.45 1.68 1.95
N ARG A 48 -6.93 2.60 1.14
CA ARG A 48 -6.91 4.03 1.42
C ARG A 48 -6.72 4.84 0.14
N THR A 49 -7.53 5.87 -0.09
CA THR A 49 -7.47 6.70 -1.31
C THR A 49 -6.74 8.03 -1.13
N ASP A 50 -6.65 8.54 0.10
CA ASP A 50 -6.06 9.84 0.43
C ASP A 50 -4.60 9.76 0.92
N GLY A 51 -4.07 8.54 1.07
CA GLY A 51 -2.73 8.30 1.61
C GLY A 51 -2.31 6.83 1.52
N PRO A 52 -1.14 6.48 2.08
CA PRO A 52 -0.71 5.09 2.14
C PRO A 52 -1.62 4.29 3.07
N ALA A 53 -1.95 3.06 2.66
CA ALA A 53 -2.75 2.14 3.45
C ALA A 53 -1.90 1.33 4.45
N VAL A 54 -0.58 1.41 4.35
CA VAL A 54 0.39 0.86 5.31
C VAL A 54 1.46 1.93 5.53
N ILE A 55 1.72 2.26 6.79
CA ILE A 55 2.85 3.08 7.22
C ILE A 55 3.61 2.26 8.25
N GLU A 56 4.82 1.83 7.92
CA GLU A 56 5.68 1.10 8.85
C GLU A 56 6.42 2.06 9.77
N SER A 57 6.75 1.60 10.98
CA SER A 57 7.57 2.34 11.97
C SER A 57 8.94 2.79 11.44
N ASN A 58 9.48 2.09 10.44
CA ASN A 58 10.73 2.44 9.77
C ASN A 58 10.56 3.55 8.70
N GLY A 59 9.33 4.02 8.44
CA GLY A 59 9.01 5.04 7.44
C GLY A 59 8.68 4.50 6.03
N SER A 60 8.69 3.18 5.82
CA SER A 60 8.20 2.57 4.58
C SER A 60 6.69 2.79 4.46
N THR A 61 6.23 3.03 3.24
CA THR A 61 4.81 3.30 2.96
C THR A 61 4.33 2.52 1.75
N ILE A 62 3.10 2.00 1.84
CA ILE A 62 2.48 1.24 0.75
C ILE A 62 1.05 1.72 0.53
N TRP A 63 0.72 2.01 -0.72
CA TRP A 63 -0.62 2.39 -1.15
C TRP A 63 -1.39 1.16 -1.60
N TYR A 64 -2.58 0.97 -1.03
CA TYR A 64 -3.52 -0.06 -1.44
C TYR A 64 -4.89 0.54 -1.73
N VAL A 65 -5.52 0.08 -2.81
CA VAL A 65 -6.93 0.30 -3.10
C VAL A 65 -7.55 -1.07 -3.33
N ASP A 66 -8.59 -1.40 -2.57
CA ASP A 66 -9.32 -2.67 -2.63
C ASP A 66 -8.44 -3.93 -2.53
N GLY A 67 -7.39 -3.86 -1.70
CA GLY A 67 -6.45 -4.96 -1.47
C GLY A 67 -5.33 -5.05 -2.52
N GLU A 68 -5.34 -4.20 -3.55
CA GLU A 68 -4.30 -4.17 -4.57
C GLU A 68 -3.36 -2.99 -4.39
N ARG A 69 -2.06 -3.21 -4.56
CA ARG A 69 -1.07 -2.13 -4.58
C ARG A 69 -1.37 -1.20 -5.75
N HIS A 70 -1.70 0.05 -5.46
CA HIS A 70 -2.20 0.98 -6.47
C HIS A 70 -1.90 2.42 -6.08
N ARG A 71 -1.36 3.19 -7.02
CA ARG A 71 -1.33 4.65 -6.96
C ARG A 71 -1.28 5.25 -8.37
N THR A 72 -2.06 6.30 -8.63
CA THR A 72 -2.08 6.98 -9.93
C THR A 72 -0.99 8.04 -10.06
N ASP A 73 -0.71 8.76 -8.97
CA ASP A 73 0.06 10.02 -9.02
C ASP A 73 1.46 9.90 -8.40
N GLY A 74 1.95 8.69 -8.16
CA GLY A 74 3.24 8.45 -7.53
C GLY A 74 3.56 6.97 -7.36
N PRO A 75 4.66 6.63 -6.66
CA PRO A 75 4.97 5.25 -6.35
C PRO A 75 3.94 4.66 -5.38
N ALA A 76 3.52 3.43 -5.66
CA ALA A 76 2.62 2.66 -4.81
C ALA A 76 3.36 1.99 -3.63
N MET A 77 4.69 1.97 -3.64
CA MET A 77 5.52 1.59 -2.49
C MET A 77 6.74 2.51 -2.42
N ILE A 78 7.07 2.96 -1.21
CA ILE A 78 8.32 3.65 -0.89
C ILE A 78 8.93 2.89 0.29
N MET A 79 10.09 2.27 0.07
CA MET A 79 10.78 1.47 1.09
C MET A 79 11.67 2.36 1.97
N LEU A 80 12.11 1.85 3.13
CA LEU A 80 13.05 2.51 4.05
C LEU A 80 14.29 3.08 3.34
N ASN A 81 14.83 2.34 2.37
CA ASN A 81 15.99 2.77 1.58
C ASN A 81 15.61 3.78 0.48
N LYS A 82 14.41 4.35 0.50
CA LYS A 82 13.84 5.23 -0.54
C LYS A 82 13.72 4.59 -1.93
N THR A 83 13.78 3.26 -2.04
CA THR A 83 13.40 2.61 -3.30
C THR A 83 11.91 2.78 -3.53
N GLU A 84 11.57 3.30 -4.70
CA GLU A 84 10.21 3.60 -5.12
C GLU A 84 9.73 2.58 -6.16
N PHE A 85 8.50 2.09 -6.03
CA PHE A 85 7.88 1.16 -6.98
C PHE A 85 6.57 1.74 -7.53
N TRP A 86 6.44 1.79 -8.85
CA TRP A 86 5.21 2.22 -9.52
C TRP A 86 4.36 1.02 -9.88
N LEU A 87 3.23 0.88 -9.18
CA LEU A 87 2.28 -0.22 -9.35
C LEU A 87 0.86 0.34 -9.49
N GLN A 88 0.09 -0.22 -10.42
CA GLN A 88 -1.34 -0.02 -10.51
C GLN A 88 -2.02 -1.38 -10.62
N ASN A 89 -3.04 -1.60 -9.79
CA ASN A 89 -3.78 -2.86 -9.72
C ASN A 89 -2.85 -4.08 -9.55
N GLY A 90 -1.87 -3.93 -8.65
CA GLY A 90 -0.88 -4.97 -8.35
C GLY A 90 0.17 -5.24 -9.44
N ARG A 91 0.14 -4.53 -10.57
CA ARG A 91 1.06 -4.72 -11.71
C ARG A 91 2.00 -3.53 -11.84
N SER A 92 3.24 -3.80 -12.24
CA SER A 92 4.21 -2.75 -12.57
C SER A 92 3.63 -1.86 -13.68
N HIS A 93 3.43 -0.58 -13.38
CA HIS A 93 2.83 0.34 -14.32
C HIS A 93 3.39 1.74 -14.10
N ARG A 94 4.02 2.27 -15.14
CA ARG A 94 4.26 3.70 -15.32
C ARG A 94 4.25 4.01 -16.82
N ALA A 95 3.36 4.90 -17.26
CA ALA A 95 3.16 5.16 -18.69
C ALA A 95 4.43 5.66 -19.39
N ASN A 96 5.24 6.50 -18.72
CA ASN A 96 6.37 7.21 -19.31
C ASN A 96 7.59 7.27 -18.37
N GLY A 97 7.88 6.21 -17.61
CA GLY A 97 9.01 6.21 -16.69
C GLY A 97 9.40 4.83 -16.17
N PRO A 98 10.45 4.72 -15.36
CA PRO A 98 10.83 3.46 -14.73
C PRO A 98 9.78 2.97 -13.74
N VAL A 99 9.65 1.66 -13.65
CA VAL A 99 8.75 0.99 -12.70
C VAL A 99 9.39 0.80 -11.32
N VAL A 100 10.73 0.97 -11.23
CA VAL A 100 11.47 1.06 -9.96
C VAL A 100 12.53 2.16 -10.07
N ILE A 101 12.67 2.97 -9.02
CA ILE A 101 13.78 3.91 -8.83
C ILE A 101 14.47 3.54 -7.53
N TYR A 102 15.77 3.29 -7.58
CA TYR A 102 16.58 2.95 -6.41
C TYR A 102 17.15 4.20 -5.74
N LEU A 103 17.66 4.05 -4.51
CA LEU A 103 18.26 5.14 -3.73
C LEU A 103 19.38 5.88 -4.47
N ASP A 104 20.19 5.12 -5.22
CA ASP A 104 21.33 5.63 -5.98
C ASP A 104 20.89 6.34 -7.28
N GLY A 105 19.57 6.48 -7.51
CA GLY A 105 18.98 7.07 -8.69
C GLY A 105 18.94 6.12 -9.90
N SER A 106 19.41 4.88 -9.76
CA SER A 106 19.30 3.90 -10.84
C SER A 106 17.84 3.53 -11.09
N GLU A 107 17.54 3.21 -12.34
CA GLU A 107 16.18 3.06 -12.84
C GLU A 107 15.97 1.68 -13.45
N PHE A 108 14.87 1.02 -13.07
CA PHE A 108 14.43 -0.21 -13.72
C PHE A 108 13.19 0.05 -14.57
N TRP A 109 13.30 -0.28 -15.85
CA TRP A 109 12.24 -0.11 -16.84
C TRP A 109 11.67 -1.47 -17.24
N TYR A 110 10.34 -1.58 -17.33
CA TYR A 110 9.72 -2.79 -17.88
C TYR A 110 9.84 -2.78 -19.40
N ARG A 111 10.87 -3.43 -19.95
CA ARG A 111 11.02 -3.59 -21.40
C ARG A 111 9.98 -4.59 -21.89
N ARG A 112 9.00 -4.15 -22.69
CA ARG A 112 8.13 -5.07 -23.46
C ARG A 112 9.00 -5.85 -24.45
N SER A 113 9.32 -7.11 -24.15
CA SER A 113 9.77 -8.06 -25.17
C SER A 113 8.75 -9.17 -25.33
N LYS A 114 7.84 -9.00 -26.30
CA LYS A 114 7.56 -9.95 -27.41
C LYS A 114 6.27 -9.61 -28.17
N GLN A 115 6.39 -9.56 -29.51
CA GLN A 115 5.48 -10.05 -30.56
C GLN A 115 6.12 -9.62 -31.91
N TYR A 116 6.44 -10.42 -32.93
CA TYR A 116 6.24 -11.82 -33.32
C TYR A 116 7.51 -12.35 -34.02
N ARG A 117 7.63 -13.68 -34.21
CA ARG A 117 8.57 -14.26 -35.20
C ARG A 117 8.11 -13.83 -36.60
N ALA A 118 9.04 -13.35 -37.42
CA ALA A 118 8.85 -13.34 -38.86
C ALA A 118 9.40 -14.67 -39.37
N ASP A 119 8.48 -15.61 -39.54
CA ASP A 119 8.73 -16.83 -40.31
C ASP A 119 8.72 -16.35 -41.78
N GLY A 120 9.90 -16.25 -42.37
CA GLY A 120 10.11 -16.02 -43.80
C GLY A 120 10.79 -17.23 -44.41
#